data_AF-A0A4Q6DVM1-F1
#
_entry.id   AF-A0A4Q6DVM1-F1
#
_cell.length_a   1.000
_cell.length_b   1.000
_cell.length_c   1.000
_cell.angle_alpha   90.00
_cell.angle_beta   90.00
_cell.angle_gamma   90.00
#
_symmetry.space_group_name_H-M   'P 1'
#
loop_
_entity.id
_entity.type
_entity.pdbx_description
1 polymer ?
#
loop_
_entity_poly.entity_id
_entity_poly.type
_entity_poly.pdbx_seq_one_letter_code
_entity_poly.pdbx_strand_id
1 'polypeptide(L)'
;MSKLLAVLSLCFIPCLLWAQPSMVKDTANIIPHDDQRDLIDVVRSVFKFSPRKIEPEKDKDVYFSFLPISSTLPGGGKTLFTSTTAGFYLGNRKTTYMSSITFAPYFNFKGRYGLPVRSNIWLKDNAWNILGDTRVLVYPQYTWGLGGSRGNDEKILLDYNYIRLYQSALKRIRPYFFAGIGYNLDYYINVKTGNPGEVEDFTGYKFGTGKNSFSSGASINLLYDTRNNSINPMPGMYANIIYRFNTRILGSIDHWQSLYIDARKYISLSGTPSTKKNVLAFWSYYWASLTPGTPYLNLPSIGWDPYQRSGRGIDQNRYRGEEMLYFETEYRRDIT
;
A
#
# COMPACT_ATOMS: atom_id res chain seq x y z
N MET A 1 -7.61 -19.15 20.89
CA MET A 1 -7.19 -17.91 21.60
C MET A 1 -5.68 -17.75 21.67
N SER A 2 -4.90 -18.76 22.09
CA SER A 2 -3.43 -18.67 22.20
C SER A 2 -2.70 -18.38 20.89
N LYS A 3 -3.10 -19.00 19.77
CA LYS A 3 -2.50 -18.76 18.44
C LYS A 3 -2.71 -17.33 17.94
N LEU A 4 -3.91 -16.77 18.10
CA LEU A 4 -4.22 -15.38 17.72
C LEU A 4 -3.42 -14.37 18.56
N LEU A 5 -3.32 -14.60 19.88
CA LEU A 5 -2.49 -13.78 20.76
C LEU A 5 -1.01 -13.84 20.37
N ALA A 6 -0.48 -15.02 20.03
CA ALA A 6 0.90 -15.15 19.55
C ALA A 6 1.14 -14.38 18.24
N VAL A 7 0.20 -14.45 17.28
CA VAL A 7 0.28 -13.73 16.01
C VAL A 7 0.18 -12.22 16.20
N LEU A 8 -0.74 -11.75 17.05
CA LEU A 8 -0.86 -10.33 17.39
C LEU A 8 0.42 -9.83 18.07
N SER A 9 0.98 -10.60 19.01
CA SER A 9 2.28 -10.28 19.62
C SER A 9 3.36 -10.14 18.55
N LEU A 10 3.50 -11.11 17.65
CA LEU A 10 4.49 -11.06 16.55
C LEU A 10 4.30 -9.83 15.64
N CYS A 11 3.06 -9.46 15.32
CA CYS A 11 2.76 -8.27 14.51
C CYS A 11 3.19 -6.98 15.20
N PHE A 12 2.99 -6.88 16.50
CA PHE A 12 3.28 -5.68 17.29
C PHE A 12 4.68 -5.67 17.91
N ILE A 13 5.49 -6.72 17.77
CA ILE A 13 6.91 -6.72 18.20
C ILE A 13 7.65 -5.45 17.75
N PRO A 14 7.53 -4.97 16.50
CA PRO A 14 8.19 -3.73 16.08
C PRO A 14 7.75 -2.50 16.88
N CYS A 15 6.50 -2.48 17.36
CA CYS A 15 5.94 -1.39 18.15
C CYS A 15 6.41 -1.40 19.60
N LEU A 16 6.87 -2.54 20.12
CA LEU A 16 7.41 -2.66 21.49
C LEU A 16 8.83 -2.07 21.63
N LEU A 17 9.53 -1.85 20.52
CA LEU A 17 10.83 -1.17 20.53
C LEU A 17 10.66 0.29 20.95
N TRP A 18 11.37 0.71 21.99
CA TRP A 18 11.28 2.08 22.52
C TRP A 18 11.49 3.12 21.41
N ALA A 19 10.58 4.09 21.33
CA ALA A 19 10.77 5.25 20.49
C ALA A 19 11.85 6.13 21.13
N GLN A 20 12.84 6.58 20.34
CA GLN A 20 13.70 7.66 20.80
C GLN A 20 12.86 8.93 20.96
N PRO A 21 13.04 9.70 22.05
CA PRO A 21 12.20 10.85 22.41
C PRO A 21 12.32 12.05 21.45
N SER A 22 13.29 12.03 20.53
CA SER A 22 13.50 13.08 19.55
C SER A 22 12.64 12.82 18.30
N MET A 23 11.41 13.32 18.29
CA MET A 23 10.72 13.61 17.04
C MET A 23 11.54 14.64 16.27
N VAL A 24 12.36 14.18 15.33
CA VAL A 24 13.03 15.06 14.39
C VAL A 24 11.93 15.74 13.58
N LYS A 25 11.89 17.08 13.61
CA LYS A 25 11.04 17.88 12.71
C LYS A 25 11.40 17.55 11.27
N ASP A 26 10.41 17.44 10.38
CA ASP A 26 10.63 17.20 8.96
C ASP A 26 11.74 18.10 8.43
N THR A 27 12.90 17.51 8.13
CA THR A 27 14.10 18.21 7.70
C THR A 27 13.97 18.73 6.27
N ALA A 28 12.88 18.39 5.55
CA ALA A 28 12.57 18.95 4.25
C ALA A 28 12.59 20.49 4.23
N ASN A 29 12.35 21.15 5.36
CA ASN A 29 12.39 22.62 5.48
C ASN A 29 13.68 23.17 6.07
N ILE A 30 14.65 22.34 6.46
CA ILE A 30 15.83 22.77 7.24
C ILE A 30 17.15 22.48 6.53
N ILE A 31 17.17 21.62 5.50
CA ILE A 31 18.40 21.28 4.77
C ILE A 31 18.51 22.17 3.52
N PRO A 32 19.56 23.00 3.39
CA PRO A 32 19.98 23.49 2.08
C PRO A 32 20.36 22.26 1.25
N HIS A 33 19.61 21.96 0.18
CA HIS A 33 19.88 20.85 -0.73
C HIS A 33 21.15 21.06 -1.60
N ASP A 34 22.07 21.94 -1.19
CA ASP A 34 23.13 22.50 -2.03
C ASP A 34 24.16 21.46 -2.53
N ASP A 35 24.26 20.29 -1.87
CA ASP A 35 25.26 19.26 -2.20
C ASP A 35 24.69 17.91 -2.70
N GLN A 36 23.37 17.77 -2.87
CA GLN A 36 22.79 16.50 -3.35
C GLN A 36 22.81 16.42 -4.88
N ARG A 37 23.54 15.44 -5.44
CA ARG A 37 23.47 15.09 -6.86
C ARG A 37 22.26 14.22 -7.13
N ASP A 38 21.37 14.65 -8.03
CA ASP A 38 20.24 13.85 -8.48
C ASP A 38 20.50 13.15 -9.84
N LEU A 39 19.53 12.32 -10.28
CA LEU A 39 19.64 11.61 -11.57
C LEU A 39 19.71 12.58 -12.76
N ILE A 40 19.09 13.76 -12.63
CA ILE A 40 19.10 14.80 -13.67
C ILE A 40 20.49 15.41 -13.76
N ASP A 41 21.18 15.64 -12.65
CA ASP A 41 22.57 16.12 -12.63
C ASP A 41 23.52 15.11 -13.30
N VAL A 42 23.34 13.81 -13.04
CA VAL A 42 24.10 12.74 -13.73
C VAL A 42 23.83 12.78 -15.23
N VAL A 43 22.57 12.77 -15.66
CA VAL A 43 22.20 12.86 -17.09
C VAL A 43 22.80 14.13 -17.72
N ARG A 44 22.71 15.28 -17.05
CA ARG A 44 23.27 16.54 -17.56
C ARG A 44 24.79 16.51 -17.65
N SER A 45 25.48 15.90 -16.71
CA SER A 45 26.93 15.71 -16.78
C SER A 45 27.34 14.83 -17.96
N VAL A 46 26.54 13.81 -18.27
CA VAL A 46 26.77 12.90 -19.41
C VAL A 46 26.49 13.62 -20.74
N PHE A 47 25.42 14.42 -20.81
CA PHE A 47 25.00 15.11 -22.03
C PHE A 47 25.47 16.59 -22.14
N LYS A 48 26.36 17.04 -21.24
CA LYS A 48 26.95 18.40 -21.19
C LYS A 48 25.93 19.55 -21.22
N PHE A 49 24.78 19.41 -20.57
CA PHE A 49 23.84 20.51 -20.39
C PHE A 49 24.31 21.48 -19.31
N SER A 50 24.00 22.78 -19.46
CA SER A 50 24.35 23.81 -18.47
C SER A 50 23.75 23.52 -17.09
N PRO A 51 24.50 23.71 -15.99
CA PRO A 51 24.01 23.48 -14.64
C PRO A 51 22.83 24.40 -14.31
N ARG A 52 21.87 23.89 -13.55
CA ARG A 52 20.71 24.66 -13.11
C ARG A 52 21.17 25.73 -12.12
N LYS A 53 20.66 26.96 -12.25
CA LYS A 53 20.68 27.89 -11.12
C LYS A 53 19.78 27.31 -10.02
N ILE A 54 20.39 26.92 -8.90
CA ILE A 54 19.65 26.47 -7.72
C ILE A 54 19.04 27.73 -7.10
N GLU A 55 17.79 28.01 -7.46
CA GLU A 55 16.99 29.00 -6.75
C GLU A 55 16.40 28.32 -5.51
N PRO A 56 16.40 28.97 -4.33
CA PRO A 56 15.78 28.42 -3.14
C PRO A 56 14.33 28.07 -3.47
N GLU A 57 13.96 26.81 -3.24
CA GLU A 57 12.63 26.31 -3.58
C GLU A 57 11.61 27.05 -2.71
N LYS A 58 10.94 28.07 -3.28
CA LYS A 58 9.83 28.75 -2.61
C LYS A 58 8.79 27.70 -2.20
N ASP A 59 8.24 27.85 -1.00
CA ASP A 59 7.11 27.04 -0.52
C ASP A 59 5.99 27.04 -1.58
N LYS A 60 5.84 25.90 -2.28
CA LYS A 60 4.78 25.72 -3.28
C LYS A 60 3.55 25.14 -2.61
N ASP A 61 2.37 25.59 -2.97
CA ASP A 61 1.12 25.03 -2.44
C ASP A 61 0.86 23.60 -2.93
N VAL A 62 1.46 23.23 -4.06
CA VAL A 62 1.37 21.90 -4.66
C VAL A 62 2.77 21.42 -5.08
N TYR A 63 3.12 20.22 -4.63
CA TYR A 63 4.29 19.45 -5.04
C TYR A 63 3.86 18.39 -6.04
N PHE A 64 4.64 18.20 -7.11
CA PHE A 64 4.30 17.25 -8.17
C PHE A 64 5.52 16.40 -8.53
N SER A 65 5.33 15.10 -8.71
CA SER A 65 6.35 14.20 -9.25
C SER A 65 5.79 13.34 -10.38
N PHE A 66 6.62 13.10 -11.40
CA PHE A 66 6.34 12.22 -12.53
C PHE A 66 7.51 11.24 -12.73
N LEU A 67 7.22 9.95 -12.68
CA LEU A 67 8.21 8.88 -12.81
C LEU A 67 7.77 7.85 -13.86
N PRO A 68 8.36 7.85 -15.07
CA PRO A 68 8.16 6.80 -16.04
C PRO A 68 9.09 5.61 -15.73
N ILE A 69 8.53 4.41 -15.60
CA ILE A 69 9.29 3.18 -15.34
C ILE A 69 8.74 2.08 -16.23
N SER A 70 9.62 1.22 -16.75
CA SER A 70 9.22 -0.01 -17.46
C SER A 70 9.54 -1.22 -16.60
N SER A 71 8.56 -2.09 -16.35
CA SER A 71 8.76 -3.37 -15.67
C SER A 71 7.82 -4.46 -16.21
N THR A 72 7.99 -5.68 -15.73
CA THR A 72 7.10 -6.81 -16.04
C THR A 72 5.92 -6.83 -15.08
N LEU A 73 4.70 -6.91 -15.61
CA LEU A 73 3.49 -7.10 -14.80
C LEU A 73 3.26 -8.58 -14.47
N PRO A 74 2.51 -8.87 -13.39
CA PRO A 74 1.85 -10.16 -13.19
C PRO A 74 1.10 -10.60 -14.46
N GLY A 75 1.19 -11.89 -14.79
CA GLY A 75 0.67 -12.43 -16.05
C GLY A 75 1.53 -12.17 -17.29
N GLY A 76 2.67 -11.50 -17.15
CA GLY A 76 3.71 -11.34 -18.18
C GLY A 76 3.52 -10.18 -19.16
N GLY A 77 4.61 -9.83 -19.86
CA GLY A 77 4.68 -8.75 -20.85
C GLY A 77 5.39 -7.49 -20.32
N LYS A 78 6.06 -6.75 -21.23
CA LYS A 78 6.67 -5.46 -20.92
C LYS A 78 5.56 -4.41 -20.77
N THR A 79 5.61 -3.65 -19.69
CA THR A 79 4.60 -2.66 -19.33
C THR A 79 5.24 -1.31 -19.12
N LEU A 80 4.58 -0.26 -19.62
CA LEU A 80 4.91 1.11 -19.33
C LEU A 80 4.08 1.56 -18.13
N PHE A 81 4.77 2.05 -17.10
CA PHE A 81 4.16 2.64 -15.92
C PHE A 81 4.51 4.13 -15.89
N THR A 82 3.54 4.94 -15.54
CA THR A 82 3.78 6.31 -15.12
C THR A 82 3.22 6.47 -13.72
N SER A 83 3.92 7.19 -12.86
CA SER A 83 3.40 7.57 -11.55
C SER A 83 3.39 9.07 -11.46
N THR A 84 2.23 9.62 -11.15
CA THR A 84 2.01 11.04 -10.90
C THR A 84 1.54 11.22 -9.47
N THR A 85 2.27 11.97 -8.67
CA THR A 85 1.87 12.27 -7.29
C THR A 85 1.78 13.77 -7.08
N ALA A 86 0.61 14.23 -6.64
CA ALA A 86 0.40 15.60 -6.16
C ALA A 86 0.38 15.60 -4.63
N GLY A 87 1.18 16.46 -3.99
CA GLY A 87 1.19 16.71 -2.55
C GLY A 87 0.78 18.14 -2.24
N PHE A 88 -0.05 18.36 -1.24
CA PHE A 88 -0.57 19.69 -0.89
C PHE A 88 -1.01 19.76 0.58
N TYR A 89 -1.24 20.97 1.09
CA TYR A 89 -1.73 21.19 2.45
C TYR A 89 -3.13 21.83 2.43
N LEU A 90 -4.04 21.34 3.28
CA LEU A 90 -5.39 21.90 3.48
C LEU A 90 -5.49 22.70 4.80
N GLY A 91 -4.36 23.15 5.34
CA GLY A 91 -4.24 23.86 6.61
C GLY A 91 -2.83 24.38 6.82
N ASN A 92 -2.54 24.87 8.03
CA ASN A 92 -1.20 25.36 8.36
C ASN A 92 -0.19 24.20 8.34
N ARG A 93 0.91 24.33 7.58
CA ARG A 93 1.97 23.31 7.44
C ARG A 93 2.60 22.87 8.77
N LYS A 94 2.55 23.73 9.80
CA LYS A 94 3.07 23.42 11.14
C LYS A 94 2.17 22.46 11.93
N THR A 95 0.88 22.38 11.60
CA THR A 95 -0.11 21.61 12.37
C THR A 95 -0.87 20.58 11.53
N THR A 96 -0.73 20.64 10.21
CA THR A 96 -1.46 19.81 9.25
C THR A 96 -0.46 19.00 8.43
N TYR A 97 -0.67 17.69 8.36
CA TYR A 97 0.14 16.77 7.56
C TYR A 97 -0.10 17.01 6.06
N MET A 98 0.91 16.67 5.25
CA MET A 98 0.79 16.79 3.80
C MET A 98 -0.23 15.78 3.27
N SER A 99 -1.22 16.28 2.54
CA SER A 99 -2.16 15.48 1.77
C SER A 99 -1.50 15.02 0.47
N SER A 100 -1.92 13.87 -0.06
CA SER A 100 -1.42 13.40 -1.35
C SER A 100 -2.48 12.70 -2.19
N ILE A 101 -2.35 12.83 -3.51
CA ILE A 101 -3.10 12.07 -4.50
C ILE A 101 -2.07 11.47 -5.47
N THR A 102 -2.11 10.16 -5.64
CA THR A 102 -1.25 9.41 -6.55
C THR A 102 -2.09 8.75 -7.63
N PHE A 103 -1.78 9.05 -8.89
CA PHE A 103 -2.31 8.37 -10.07
C PHE A 103 -1.17 7.61 -10.75
N ALA A 104 -1.26 6.29 -10.79
CA ALA A 104 -0.16 5.43 -11.26
C ALA A 104 -0.61 4.46 -12.37
N PRO A 105 -1.01 4.97 -13.56
CA PRO A 105 -1.54 4.11 -14.60
C PRO A 105 -0.45 3.25 -15.24
N TYR A 106 -0.87 2.09 -15.73
CA TYR A 106 -0.01 1.16 -16.44
C TYR A 106 -0.71 0.56 -17.65
N PHE A 107 0.08 0.30 -18.69
CA PHE A 107 -0.41 -0.23 -19.97
C PHE A 107 0.64 -1.17 -20.56
N ASN A 108 0.17 -2.22 -21.25
CA ASN A 108 1.05 -3.05 -22.07
C ASN A 108 0.52 -3.23 -23.49
N PHE A 109 1.38 -3.75 -24.37
CA PHE A 109 1.07 -3.97 -25.78
C PHE A 109 0.04 -5.09 -26.04
N LYS A 110 -0.40 -5.81 -25.00
CA LYS A 110 -1.43 -6.86 -25.08
C LYS A 110 -2.82 -6.35 -24.68
N GLY A 111 -3.03 -5.04 -24.60
CA GLY A 111 -4.31 -4.42 -24.23
C GLY A 111 -4.67 -4.54 -22.75
N ARG A 112 -3.71 -4.89 -21.88
CA ARG A 112 -3.91 -4.94 -20.42
C ARG A 112 -3.53 -3.59 -19.84
N TYR A 113 -4.34 -3.11 -18.90
CA TYR A 113 -4.14 -1.80 -18.29
C TYR A 113 -4.68 -1.73 -16.88
N GLY A 114 -4.24 -0.70 -16.16
CA GLY A 114 -4.80 -0.36 -14.87
C GLY A 114 -4.72 1.13 -14.60
N LEU A 115 -5.76 1.65 -13.96
CA LEU A 115 -5.92 3.06 -13.63
C LEU A 115 -6.13 3.22 -12.10
N PRO A 116 -5.09 3.00 -11.27
CA PRO A 116 -5.19 3.18 -9.84
C PRO A 116 -5.04 4.66 -9.46
N VAL A 117 -6.00 5.16 -8.68
CA VAL A 117 -5.97 6.45 -8.01
C VAL A 117 -6.02 6.22 -6.50
N ARG A 118 -5.02 6.72 -5.79
CA ARG A 118 -4.95 6.66 -4.32
C ARG A 118 -4.89 8.06 -3.75
N SER A 119 -5.62 8.32 -2.69
CA SER A 119 -5.63 9.61 -2.00
C SER A 119 -5.48 9.43 -0.49
N ASN A 120 -4.72 10.33 0.12
CA ASN A 120 -4.57 10.45 1.57
C ASN A 120 -4.71 11.93 1.93
N ILE A 121 -5.90 12.35 2.34
CA ILE A 121 -6.27 13.75 2.51
C ILE A 121 -6.35 14.06 4.01
N TRP A 122 -5.55 15.01 4.47
CA TRP A 122 -5.52 15.51 5.83
C TRP A 122 -6.21 16.88 5.86
N LEU A 123 -7.31 16.97 6.61
CA LEU A 123 -8.00 18.25 6.82
C LEU A 123 -7.29 19.09 7.88
N LYS A 124 -7.66 20.38 7.94
CA LYS A 124 -7.08 21.38 8.83
C LYS A 124 -6.79 20.84 10.23
N ASP A 125 -5.57 21.14 10.69
CA ASP A 125 -5.01 20.75 11.98
C ASP A 125 -4.96 19.23 12.19
N ASN A 126 -5.06 18.40 11.15
CA ASN A 126 -5.24 16.95 11.25
C ASN A 126 -6.52 16.54 11.99
N ALA A 127 -7.61 17.31 11.85
CA ALA A 127 -8.89 16.94 12.49
C ALA A 127 -9.50 15.67 11.89
N TRP A 128 -9.28 15.45 10.60
CA TRP A 128 -9.75 14.29 9.85
C TRP A 128 -8.70 13.80 8.86
N ASN A 129 -8.72 12.50 8.62
CA ASN A 129 -7.98 11.82 7.56
C ASN A 129 -8.95 11.07 6.65
N ILE A 130 -8.95 11.40 5.36
CA ILE A 130 -9.81 10.79 4.34
C ILE A 130 -8.92 9.99 3.40
N LEU A 131 -9.12 8.68 3.36
CA LEU A 131 -8.34 7.75 2.56
C LEU A 131 -9.19 7.23 1.41
N GLY A 132 -8.62 7.20 0.21
CA GLY A 132 -9.28 6.70 -0.99
C GLY A 132 -8.36 5.78 -1.79
N ASP A 133 -8.92 4.70 -2.32
CA ASP A 133 -8.25 3.78 -3.24
C ASP A 133 -9.27 3.29 -4.27
N THR A 134 -9.19 3.86 -5.48
CA THR A 134 -10.06 3.52 -6.60
C THR A 134 -9.22 2.92 -7.72
N ARG A 135 -9.65 1.79 -8.27
CA ARG A 135 -8.92 1.09 -9.33
C ARG A 135 -9.87 0.54 -10.37
N VAL A 136 -9.51 0.71 -11.63
CA VAL A 136 -10.12 0.00 -12.76
C VAL A 136 -9.01 -0.73 -13.48
N LEU A 137 -9.06 -2.06 -13.48
CA LEU A 137 -8.01 -2.91 -14.03
C LEU A 137 -8.60 -3.88 -15.06
N VAL A 138 -7.86 -4.10 -16.15
CA VAL A 138 -7.98 -5.26 -17.04
C VAL A 138 -6.74 -6.09 -16.79
N TYR A 139 -6.87 -7.08 -15.92
CA TYR A 139 -5.74 -7.64 -15.18
C TYR A 139 -5.62 -9.16 -15.32
N PRO A 140 -4.59 -9.64 -16.00
CA PRO A 140 -4.14 -11.02 -15.86
C PRO A 140 -3.40 -11.19 -14.53
N GLN A 141 -3.54 -12.32 -13.87
CA GLN A 141 -2.63 -12.71 -12.79
C GLN A 141 -2.43 -14.21 -12.77
N TYR A 142 -1.21 -14.64 -12.44
CA TYR A 142 -1.00 -16.04 -12.13
C TYR A 142 -1.55 -16.37 -10.74
N THR A 143 -1.98 -17.61 -10.56
CA THR A 143 -2.30 -18.16 -9.25
C THR A 143 -1.78 -19.58 -9.08
N TRP A 144 -1.48 -19.93 -7.83
CA TRP A 144 -0.97 -21.25 -7.38
C TRP A 144 -1.94 -21.95 -6.42
N GLY A 145 -3.20 -21.50 -6.34
CA GLY A 145 -4.16 -22.06 -5.38
C GLY A 145 -4.02 -21.46 -3.99
N LEU A 146 -4.18 -22.28 -2.95
CA LEU A 146 -4.05 -21.89 -1.55
C LEU A 146 -2.75 -22.41 -0.96
N GLY A 147 -2.17 -21.65 -0.03
CA GLY A 147 -0.93 -21.99 0.67
C GLY A 147 0.31 -21.89 -0.22
N GLY A 148 1.24 -22.82 -0.01
CA GLY A 148 2.52 -22.90 -0.73
C GLY A 148 2.88 -24.30 -1.20
N SER A 149 1.90 -25.19 -1.34
CA SER A 149 2.12 -26.61 -1.69
C SER A 149 2.48 -26.82 -3.17
N ARG A 150 1.96 -25.99 -4.07
CA ARG A 150 2.25 -26.07 -5.51
C ARG A 150 3.62 -25.50 -5.84
N GLY A 151 4.35 -26.15 -6.75
CA GLY A 151 5.62 -25.70 -7.31
C GLY A 151 5.49 -24.40 -8.12
N ASN A 152 6.61 -23.76 -8.44
CA ASN A 152 6.60 -22.44 -9.12
C ASN A 152 5.98 -22.49 -10.53
N ASP A 153 6.09 -23.62 -11.22
CA ASP A 153 5.54 -23.82 -12.57
C ASP A 153 4.10 -24.37 -12.56
N GLU A 154 3.61 -24.84 -11.42
CA GLU A 154 2.24 -25.32 -11.23
C GLU A 154 1.29 -24.14 -10.98
N LYS A 155 1.10 -23.32 -12.02
CA LYS A 155 0.27 -22.12 -11.97
C LYS A 155 -0.69 -22.05 -13.15
N ILE A 156 -1.82 -21.39 -12.94
CA ILE A 156 -2.76 -21.02 -14.01
C ILE A 156 -2.83 -19.50 -14.13
N LEU A 157 -3.17 -19.02 -15.33
CA LEU A 157 -3.42 -17.61 -15.58
C LEU A 157 -4.92 -17.32 -15.39
N LEU A 158 -5.23 -16.40 -14.49
CA LEU A 158 -6.56 -15.83 -14.31
C LEU A 158 -6.64 -14.49 -15.03
N ASP A 159 -7.50 -14.37 -16.03
CA ASP A 159 -7.84 -13.10 -16.66
C ASP A 159 -9.17 -12.60 -16.09
N TYR A 160 -9.22 -11.31 -15.71
CA TYR A 160 -10.45 -10.65 -15.29
C TYR A 160 -10.37 -9.14 -15.42
N ASN A 161 -11.53 -8.49 -15.40
CA ASN A 161 -11.62 -7.05 -15.13
C ASN A 161 -11.92 -6.83 -13.66
N TYR A 162 -11.40 -5.76 -13.08
CA TYR A 162 -11.53 -5.49 -11.66
C TYR A 162 -11.81 -4.02 -11.38
N ILE A 163 -12.84 -3.78 -10.57
CA ILE A 163 -13.18 -2.47 -10.02
C ILE A 163 -12.99 -2.53 -8.51
N ARG A 164 -12.19 -1.61 -7.97
CA ARG A 164 -12.06 -1.35 -6.54
C ARG A 164 -12.54 0.05 -6.24
N LEU A 165 -13.33 0.20 -5.17
CA LEU A 165 -13.63 1.49 -4.56
C LEU A 165 -13.56 1.34 -3.04
N TYR A 166 -12.46 1.78 -2.45
CA TYR A 166 -12.29 1.87 -1.01
C TYR A 166 -12.24 3.35 -0.60
N GLN A 167 -13.07 3.73 0.36
CA GLN A 167 -13.11 5.09 0.92
C GLN A 167 -13.25 4.98 2.44
N SER A 168 -12.47 5.74 3.19
CA SER A 168 -12.65 5.84 4.64
C SER A 168 -12.40 7.25 5.15
N ALA A 169 -13.11 7.60 6.22
CA ALA A 169 -12.99 8.88 6.89
C ALA A 169 -12.74 8.63 8.38
N LEU A 170 -11.58 9.06 8.86
CA LEU A 170 -11.13 8.88 10.23
C LEU A 170 -11.05 10.24 10.93
N LYS A 171 -11.69 10.34 12.08
CA LYS A 171 -11.62 11.54 12.93
C LYS A 171 -10.50 11.36 13.95
N ARG A 172 -9.77 12.44 14.22
CA ARG A 172 -8.82 12.46 15.34
C ARG A 172 -9.57 12.42 16.66
N ILE A 173 -9.27 11.44 17.48
CA ILE A 173 -9.85 11.28 18.82
C ILE A 173 -8.94 11.92 19.88
N ARG A 174 -7.63 11.72 19.73
CA ARG A 174 -6.57 12.33 20.54
C ARG A 174 -5.30 12.44 19.70
N PRO A 175 -4.22 13.11 20.16
CA PRO A 175 -2.99 13.21 19.38
C PRO A 175 -2.54 11.86 18.82
N TYR A 176 -2.21 11.84 17.52
CA TYR A 176 -1.77 10.69 16.72
C TYR A 176 -2.79 9.55 16.54
N PHE A 177 -3.91 9.55 17.26
CA PHE A 177 -4.90 8.47 17.23
C PHE A 177 -6.21 8.90 16.57
N PHE A 178 -6.61 8.13 15.57
CA PHE A 178 -7.76 8.37 14.72
C PHE A 178 -8.64 7.12 14.69
N ALA A 179 -9.95 7.34 14.62
CA ALA A 179 -10.94 6.29 14.46
C ALA A 179 -12.00 6.73 13.47
N GLY A 180 -12.53 5.79 12.71
CA GLY A 180 -13.60 6.10 11.77
C GLY A 180 -14.14 4.91 11.02
N ILE A 181 -14.91 5.23 9.99
CA ILE A 181 -15.64 4.24 9.18
C ILE A 181 -15.23 4.35 7.72
N GLY A 182 -15.47 3.29 6.98
CA GLY A 182 -15.25 3.26 5.54
C GLY A 182 -16.24 2.39 4.80
N TYR A 183 -16.15 2.45 3.48
CA TYR A 183 -16.86 1.64 2.52
C TYR A 183 -15.85 0.97 1.59
N ASN A 184 -16.07 -0.30 1.29
CA ASN A 184 -15.17 -1.13 0.51
C ASN A 184 -15.97 -1.95 -0.50
N LEU A 185 -15.70 -1.71 -1.79
CA LEU A 185 -16.25 -2.47 -2.91
C LEU A 185 -15.14 -3.09 -3.75
N ASP A 186 -15.33 -4.36 -4.07
CA ASP A 186 -14.55 -5.16 -5.02
C ASP A 186 -15.48 -5.81 -6.02
N TYR A 187 -15.25 -5.61 -7.31
CA TYR A 187 -15.98 -6.28 -8.36
C TYR A 187 -15.02 -6.92 -9.35
N TYR A 188 -14.91 -8.25 -9.29
CA TYR A 188 -14.21 -9.07 -10.25
C TYR A 188 -15.19 -9.53 -11.32
N ILE A 189 -14.89 -9.25 -12.58
CA ILE A 189 -15.78 -9.42 -13.72
C ILE A 189 -15.10 -10.32 -14.76
N ASN A 190 -15.84 -11.27 -15.31
CA ASN A 190 -15.36 -12.19 -16.34
C ASN A 190 -14.07 -12.92 -15.95
N VAL A 191 -13.99 -13.39 -14.70
CA VAL A 191 -12.93 -14.28 -14.22
C VAL A 191 -12.94 -15.55 -15.04
N LYS A 192 -11.81 -15.81 -15.71
CA LYS A 192 -11.64 -16.96 -16.59
C LYS A 192 -10.19 -17.42 -16.63
N THR A 193 -10.01 -18.67 -17.03
CA THR A 193 -8.71 -19.30 -17.32
C THR A 193 -8.74 -19.83 -18.75
N GLY A 194 -7.71 -20.60 -19.14
CA GLY A 194 -7.70 -21.31 -20.42
C GLY A 194 -8.84 -22.32 -20.57
N ASN A 195 -9.29 -22.94 -19.47
CA ASN A 195 -10.37 -23.93 -19.46
C ASN A 195 -11.54 -23.52 -18.53
N PRO A 196 -12.80 -23.46 -18.99
CA PRO A 196 -13.94 -23.14 -18.11
C PRO A 196 -14.06 -24.09 -16.90
N GLY A 197 -14.36 -23.54 -15.71
CA GLY A 197 -14.53 -24.32 -14.46
C GLY A 197 -13.23 -24.59 -13.69
N GLU A 198 -12.08 -24.40 -14.33
CA GLU A 198 -10.75 -24.74 -13.80
C GLU A 198 -10.36 -23.99 -12.52
N VAL A 199 -10.95 -22.83 -12.21
CA VAL A 199 -10.55 -22.04 -11.03
C VAL A 199 -10.89 -22.78 -9.72
N GLU A 200 -12.12 -23.28 -9.59
CA GLU A 200 -12.53 -24.00 -8.39
C GLU A 200 -11.74 -25.30 -8.23
N ASP A 201 -11.65 -26.09 -9.30
CA ASP A 201 -10.93 -27.37 -9.32
C ASP A 201 -9.44 -27.19 -9.03
N PHE A 202 -8.79 -26.19 -9.65
CA PHE A 202 -7.37 -25.94 -9.46
C PHE A 202 -7.05 -25.42 -8.06
N THR A 203 -7.91 -24.58 -7.51
CA THR A 203 -7.67 -23.95 -6.20
C THR A 203 -8.18 -24.79 -5.03
N GLY A 204 -9.09 -25.74 -5.28
CA GLY A 204 -9.82 -26.48 -4.24
C GLY A 204 -10.74 -25.57 -3.40
N TYR A 205 -11.14 -24.41 -3.94
CA TYR A 205 -11.88 -23.38 -3.20
C TYR A 205 -13.14 -22.96 -3.97
N LYS A 206 -14.27 -22.92 -3.28
CA LYS A 206 -15.59 -22.71 -3.92
C LYS A 206 -16.07 -21.27 -4.00
N PHE A 207 -15.62 -20.39 -3.09
CA PHE A 207 -16.17 -19.04 -3.00
C PHE A 207 -15.48 -18.09 -3.98
N GLY A 208 -16.26 -17.36 -4.79
CA GLY A 208 -15.73 -16.36 -5.71
C GLY A 208 -14.88 -16.90 -6.86
N THR A 209 -15.02 -18.18 -7.21
CA THR A 209 -14.34 -18.85 -8.34
C THR A 209 -15.16 -18.88 -9.63
N GLY A 210 -16.44 -18.48 -9.55
CA GLY A 210 -17.29 -18.27 -10.72
C GLY A 210 -16.87 -17.07 -11.57
N LYS A 211 -17.61 -16.84 -12.67
CA LYS A 211 -17.31 -15.77 -13.64
C LYS A 211 -17.27 -14.37 -13.05
N ASN A 212 -18.10 -14.09 -12.05
CA ASN A 212 -18.20 -12.78 -11.42
C ASN A 212 -18.15 -12.95 -9.90
N SER A 213 -17.45 -12.04 -9.23
CA SER A 213 -17.44 -11.97 -7.76
C SER A 213 -17.57 -10.52 -7.32
N PHE A 214 -18.59 -10.26 -6.50
CA PHE A 214 -18.89 -8.91 -6.00
C PHE A 214 -18.93 -8.91 -4.48
N SER A 215 -18.11 -8.05 -3.88
CA SER A 215 -18.03 -7.80 -2.45
C SER A 215 -18.20 -6.32 -2.16
N SER A 216 -19.14 -5.98 -1.29
CA SER A 216 -19.50 -4.62 -0.92
C SER A 216 -19.82 -4.59 0.57
N GLY A 217 -19.15 -3.70 1.30
CA GLY A 217 -19.15 -3.73 2.75
C GLY A 217 -18.72 -2.42 3.36
N ALA A 218 -18.99 -2.27 4.64
CA ALA A 218 -18.42 -1.19 5.43
C ALA A 218 -17.22 -1.67 6.24
N SER A 219 -16.45 -0.73 6.77
CA SER A 219 -15.29 -1.00 7.61
C SER A 219 -15.21 -0.07 8.80
N ILE A 220 -14.60 -0.57 9.87
CA ILE A 220 -14.16 0.20 11.03
C ILE A 220 -12.64 0.30 10.94
N ASN A 221 -12.13 1.51 11.11
CA ASN A 221 -10.72 1.84 10.88
C ASN A 221 -10.16 2.52 12.11
N LEU A 222 -9.04 2.01 12.62
CA LEU A 222 -8.26 2.63 13.70
C LEU A 222 -6.85 2.91 13.18
N LEU A 223 -6.38 4.12 13.40
CA LEU A 223 -5.08 4.57 12.93
C LEU A 223 -4.33 5.24 14.06
N TYR A 224 -3.10 4.82 14.29
CA TYR A 224 -2.11 5.51 15.09
C TYR A 224 -0.93 5.89 14.19
N ASP A 225 -0.72 7.18 13.94
CA ASP A 225 0.36 7.66 13.07
C ASP A 225 1.11 8.82 13.72
N THR A 226 2.35 8.53 14.15
CA THR A 226 3.28 9.56 14.65
C THR A 226 4.24 10.04 13.58
N ARG A 227 4.13 9.54 12.34
CA ARG A 227 5.00 9.97 11.24
C ARG A 227 4.50 11.32 10.74
N ASN A 228 5.36 12.31 10.78
CA ASN A 228 5.05 13.65 10.25
C ASN A 228 4.91 13.65 8.71
N ASN A 229 5.58 12.70 8.04
CA ASN A 229 5.58 12.56 6.59
C ASN A 229 5.40 11.09 6.21
N SER A 230 4.31 10.78 5.51
CA SER A 230 3.98 9.41 5.09
C SER A 230 4.81 8.93 3.88
N ILE A 231 5.36 9.86 3.09
CA ILE A 231 6.16 9.58 1.90
C ILE A 231 7.60 9.24 2.31
N ASN A 232 8.18 10.03 3.22
CA ASN A 232 9.51 9.81 3.76
C ASN A 232 9.51 9.79 5.31
N PRO A 233 9.08 8.69 5.93
CA PRO A 233 9.01 8.62 7.38
C PRO A 233 10.38 8.74 8.04
N MET A 234 10.47 9.65 9.00
CA MET A 234 11.52 9.73 10.01
C MET A 234 11.12 8.90 11.25
N PRO A 235 11.95 8.84 12.33
CA PRO A 235 11.65 7.98 13.47
C PRO A 235 10.23 8.18 14.00
N GLY A 236 9.53 7.08 14.17
CA GLY A 236 8.09 7.10 14.40
C GLY A 236 7.46 5.73 14.25
N MET A 237 6.15 5.68 14.46
CA MET A 237 5.35 4.47 14.45
C MET A 237 4.08 4.69 13.64
N TYR A 238 3.70 3.67 12.90
CA TYR A 238 2.42 3.56 12.22
C TYR A 238 1.76 2.27 12.67
N ALA A 239 0.51 2.35 13.10
CA ALA A 239 -0.34 1.18 13.30
C ALA A 239 -1.70 1.46 12.68
N ASN A 240 -2.19 0.55 11.84
CA ASN A 240 -3.49 0.67 11.21
C ASN A 240 -4.24 -0.66 11.34
N ILE A 241 -5.48 -0.59 11.80
CA ILE A 241 -6.38 -1.73 11.92
C ILE A 241 -7.61 -1.44 11.10
N ILE A 242 -7.91 -2.32 10.15
CA ILE A 242 -9.11 -2.27 9.32
C ILE A 242 -9.88 -3.55 9.57
N TYR A 243 -11.06 -3.42 10.15
CA TYR A 243 -12.03 -4.49 10.22
C TYR A 243 -13.12 -4.24 9.18
N ARG A 244 -13.25 -5.15 8.21
CA ARG A 244 -14.19 -5.05 7.10
C ARG A 244 -15.26 -6.12 7.24
N PHE A 245 -16.50 -5.73 6.98
CA PHE A 245 -17.65 -6.64 6.92
C PHE A 245 -18.42 -6.43 5.62
N ASN A 246 -18.45 -7.46 4.79
CA ASN A 246 -19.18 -7.47 3.51
C ASN A 246 -20.48 -8.22 3.71
N THR A 247 -21.58 -7.60 3.29
CA THR A 247 -22.92 -8.11 3.56
C THR A 247 -23.73 -8.21 2.28
N ARG A 248 -24.66 -9.17 2.25
CA ARG A 248 -25.62 -9.29 1.15
C ARG A 248 -26.57 -8.09 1.06
N ILE A 249 -26.84 -7.42 2.19
CA ILE A 249 -27.66 -6.20 2.23
C ILE A 249 -27.03 -5.08 1.39
N LEU A 250 -25.70 -5.00 1.38
CA LEU A 250 -24.96 -4.03 0.55
C LEU A 250 -24.62 -4.59 -0.85
N GLY A 251 -25.26 -5.70 -1.26
CA GLY A 251 -25.15 -6.29 -2.58
C GLY A 251 -24.10 -7.38 -2.74
N SER A 252 -23.29 -7.69 -1.71
CA SER A 252 -22.29 -8.77 -1.82
C SER A 252 -22.93 -10.11 -2.16
N ILE A 253 -22.24 -10.94 -2.95
CA ILE A 253 -22.70 -12.32 -3.23
C ILE A 253 -22.65 -13.15 -1.94
N ASP A 254 -21.53 -13.08 -1.24
CA ASP A 254 -21.28 -13.78 0.01
C ASP A 254 -21.21 -12.81 1.19
N HIS A 255 -21.59 -13.27 2.37
CA HIS A 255 -21.33 -12.57 3.62
C HIS A 255 -19.96 -13.00 4.15
N TRP A 256 -19.05 -12.04 4.35
CA TRP A 256 -17.72 -12.35 4.86
C TRP A 256 -17.07 -11.17 5.59
N GLN A 257 -16.13 -11.50 6.49
CA GLN A 257 -15.42 -10.54 7.30
C GLN A 257 -13.91 -10.69 7.15
N SER A 258 -13.18 -9.58 7.26
CA SER A 258 -11.72 -9.58 7.20
C SER A 258 -11.12 -8.57 8.16
N LEU A 259 -9.95 -8.92 8.68
CA LEU A 259 -9.13 -8.10 9.54
C LEU A 259 -7.79 -7.86 8.88
N TYR A 260 -7.37 -6.60 8.79
CA TYR A 260 -6.05 -6.19 8.35
C TYR A 260 -5.39 -5.34 9.43
N ILE A 261 -4.22 -5.75 9.89
CA ILE A 261 -3.41 -5.05 10.89
C ILE A 261 -2.06 -4.77 10.25
N ASP A 262 -1.69 -3.51 10.12
CA ASP A 262 -0.39 -3.04 9.61
C ASP A 262 0.35 -2.32 10.72
N ALA A 263 1.58 -2.73 10.99
CA ALA A 263 2.45 -2.12 11.97
C ALA A 263 3.80 -1.78 11.34
N ARG A 264 4.26 -0.55 11.55
CA ARG A 264 5.55 -0.08 11.06
C ARG A 264 6.27 0.70 12.13
N LYS A 265 7.58 0.47 12.21
CA LYS A 265 8.47 1.18 13.13
C LYS A 265 9.68 1.68 12.38
N TYR A 266 10.05 2.93 12.64
CA TYR A 266 11.26 3.56 12.10
C TYR A 266 12.14 3.96 13.26
N ILE A 267 13.35 3.40 13.32
CA ILE A 267 14.34 3.66 14.37
C ILE A 267 15.53 4.38 13.75
N SER A 268 15.89 5.56 14.26
CA SER A 268 17.13 6.21 13.88
C SER A 268 18.30 5.50 14.54
N LEU A 269 19.34 5.20 13.74
CA LEU A 269 20.60 4.66 14.26
C LEU A 269 21.62 5.79 14.56
N SER A 270 21.34 7.02 14.15
CA SER A 270 22.14 8.18 14.52
C SER A 270 21.75 8.65 15.93
N GLY A 271 22.71 8.63 16.86
CA GLY A 271 22.52 9.07 18.25
C GLY A 271 22.48 10.60 18.44
N THR A 272 22.75 11.36 17.37
CA THR A 272 22.62 12.82 17.30
C THR A 272 21.68 13.20 16.17
N PRO A 273 21.16 14.45 16.11
CA PRO A 273 20.47 15.00 14.94
C PRO A 273 21.44 15.08 13.75
N SER A 274 21.75 13.94 13.17
CA SER A 274 22.51 13.80 11.93
C SER A 274 21.65 14.31 10.80
N THR A 275 22.23 15.18 9.96
CA THR A 275 21.61 15.65 8.72
C THR A 275 21.41 14.54 7.70
N LYS A 276 22.11 13.41 7.86
CA LYS A 276 22.01 12.23 7.00
C LYS A 276 21.05 11.20 7.56
N LYS A 277 20.17 10.68 6.70
CA LYS A 277 19.23 9.61 6.98
C LYS A 277 19.98 8.34 7.31
N ASN A 278 19.66 7.76 8.46
CA ASN A 278 20.20 6.48 8.92
C ASN A 278 19.14 5.79 9.77
N VAL A 279 18.30 4.97 9.12
CA VAL A 279 17.06 4.44 9.70
C VAL A 279 16.95 2.94 9.48
N LEU A 280 16.67 2.22 10.56
CA LEU A 280 16.18 0.85 10.50
C LEU A 280 14.65 0.87 10.48
N ALA A 281 14.06 0.38 9.39
CA ALA A 281 12.63 0.33 9.19
C ALA A 281 12.13 -1.11 9.31
N PHE A 282 11.07 -1.30 10.06
CA PHE A 282 10.36 -2.56 10.20
C PHE A 282 8.93 -2.39 9.69
N TRP A 283 8.45 -3.36 8.93
CA TRP A 283 7.08 -3.44 8.47
C TRP A 283 6.56 -4.86 8.69
N SER A 284 5.48 -4.97 9.44
CA SER A 284 4.73 -6.21 9.60
C SER A 284 3.27 -5.96 9.26
N TYR A 285 2.59 -7.00 8.79
CA TYR A 285 1.14 -7.01 8.79
C TYR A 285 0.58 -8.40 9.02
N TYR A 286 -0.63 -8.44 9.58
CA TYR A 286 -1.48 -9.62 9.61
C TYR A 286 -2.77 -9.33 8.85
N TRP A 287 -3.11 -10.22 7.95
CA TRP A 287 -4.33 -10.14 7.16
C TRP A 287 -5.07 -11.48 7.26
N ALA A 288 -6.31 -11.44 7.72
CA ALA A 288 -7.14 -12.62 7.89
C ALA A 288 -8.54 -12.46 7.28
N SER A 289 -9.05 -13.57 6.76
CA SER A 289 -10.47 -13.85 6.56
C SER A 289 -11.01 -14.43 7.87
N LEU A 290 -11.99 -13.77 8.48
CA LEU A 290 -12.50 -14.15 9.81
C LEU A 290 -13.69 -15.10 9.74
N THR A 291 -14.29 -15.25 8.57
CA THR A 291 -15.44 -16.13 8.34
C THR A 291 -15.24 -16.93 7.05
N PRO A 292 -15.89 -18.10 6.91
CA PRO A 292 -16.05 -18.73 5.61
C PRO A 292 -16.77 -17.78 4.63
N GLY A 293 -16.56 -17.97 3.33
CA GLY A 293 -17.29 -17.21 2.30
C GLY A 293 -16.52 -16.02 1.72
N THR A 294 -15.30 -15.73 2.17
CA THR A 294 -14.46 -14.71 1.52
C THR A 294 -14.14 -15.16 0.09
N PRO A 295 -14.49 -14.40 -0.95
CA PRO A 295 -14.18 -14.76 -2.32
C PRO A 295 -12.69 -15.02 -2.52
N TYR A 296 -12.34 -15.99 -3.37
CA TYR A 296 -10.95 -16.38 -3.61
C TYR A 296 -10.05 -15.18 -3.89
N LEU A 297 -10.46 -14.28 -4.79
CA LEU A 297 -9.74 -13.06 -5.16
C LEU A 297 -9.68 -11.97 -4.06
N ASN A 298 -10.46 -12.11 -3.00
CA ASN A 298 -10.44 -11.25 -1.81
C ASN A 298 -9.63 -11.82 -0.64
N LEU A 299 -9.15 -13.06 -0.73
CA LEU A 299 -8.33 -13.68 0.32
C LEU A 299 -6.98 -12.97 0.49
N PRO A 300 -6.42 -12.97 1.72
CA PRO A 300 -5.06 -12.55 1.97
C PRO A 300 -4.05 -13.13 0.97
N SER A 301 -3.27 -12.25 0.34
CA SER A 301 -2.31 -12.66 -0.67
C SER A 301 -1.13 -11.71 -0.79
N ILE A 302 0.04 -12.27 -1.09
CA ILE A 302 1.28 -11.51 -1.23
C ILE A 302 1.18 -10.57 -2.44
N GLY A 303 1.59 -9.31 -2.27
CA GLY A 303 1.44 -8.26 -3.27
C GLY A 303 0.01 -7.76 -3.49
N TRP A 304 -0.96 -8.19 -2.66
CA TRP A 304 -2.34 -7.68 -2.63
C TRP A 304 -2.74 -7.02 -1.32
N ASP A 305 -1.77 -6.80 -0.42
CA ASP A 305 -1.95 -5.86 0.69
C ASP A 305 -2.48 -4.51 0.18
N PRO A 306 -3.14 -3.67 1.01
CA PRO A 306 -3.82 -2.46 0.54
C PRO A 306 -2.98 -1.59 -0.39
N TYR A 307 -1.66 -1.49 -0.16
CA TYR A 307 -0.76 -0.70 -1.00
C TYR A 307 -0.02 -1.48 -2.10
N GLN A 308 -0.21 -2.81 -2.18
CA GLN A 308 0.44 -3.74 -3.12
C GLN A 308 1.97 -3.63 -3.10
N ARG A 309 2.57 -3.75 -1.91
CA ARG A 309 4.02 -3.56 -1.72
C ARG A 309 4.72 -4.79 -1.17
N SER A 310 3.99 -5.77 -0.66
CA SER A 310 4.59 -6.92 0.01
C SER A 310 5.21 -7.91 -0.97
N GLY A 311 6.20 -8.67 -0.49
CA GLY A 311 6.81 -9.77 -1.24
C GLY A 311 7.72 -9.30 -2.37
N ARG A 312 8.56 -8.28 -2.15
CA ARG A 312 9.59 -7.89 -3.12
C ARG A 312 10.43 -9.11 -3.53
N GLY A 313 10.54 -9.37 -4.83
CA GLY A 313 11.23 -10.54 -5.39
C GLY A 313 10.40 -11.83 -5.43
N ILE A 314 9.14 -11.80 -5.00
CA ILE A 314 8.19 -12.92 -5.06
C ILE A 314 7.09 -12.55 -6.05
N ASP A 315 6.63 -13.52 -6.85
CA ASP A 315 5.49 -13.31 -7.74
C ASP A 315 4.25 -12.90 -6.94
N GLN A 316 3.53 -11.88 -7.43
CA GLN A 316 2.24 -11.49 -6.86
C GLN A 316 1.29 -12.70 -6.88
N ASN A 317 0.53 -12.89 -5.81
CA ASN A 317 -0.34 -14.03 -5.58
C ASN A 317 0.34 -15.39 -5.35
N ARG A 318 1.67 -15.45 -5.29
CA ARG A 318 2.36 -16.73 -5.08
C ARG A 318 1.87 -17.46 -3.84
N TYR A 319 1.69 -16.71 -2.75
CA TYR A 319 1.10 -17.19 -1.52
C TYR A 319 -0.24 -16.51 -1.29
N ARG A 320 -1.24 -17.33 -1.03
CA ARG A 320 -2.61 -16.92 -0.76
C ARG A 320 -3.24 -17.85 0.25
N GLY A 321 -4.02 -17.32 1.18
CA GLY A 321 -4.67 -18.14 2.19
C GLY A 321 -5.67 -17.33 3.00
N GLU A 322 -6.35 -18.00 3.91
CA GLU A 322 -7.29 -17.34 4.83
C GLU A 322 -6.58 -16.46 5.85
N GLU A 323 -5.30 -16.70 6.11
CA GLU A 323 -4.48 -15.92 7.01
C GLU A 323 -3.10 -15.69 6.39
N MET A 324 -2.56 -14.49 6.60
CA MET A 324 -1.21 -14.13 6.16
C MET A 324 -0.55 -13.27 7.22
N LEU A 325 0.62 -13.71 7.66
CA LEU A 325 1.56 -12.90 8.43
C LEU A 325 2.73 -12.54 7.52
N TYR A 326 3.09 -11.26 7.50
CA TYR A 326 4.21 -10.75 6.72
C TYR A 326 5.12 -9.89 7.59
N PHE A 327 6.42 -9.95 7.33
CA PHE A 327 7.44 -9.15 7.98
C PHE A 327 8.54 -8.78 7.00
N GLU A 328 8.99 -7.54 7.07
CA GLU A 328 10.08 -6.99 6.27
C GLU A 328 10.90 -6.00 7.11
N THR A 329 12.22 -6.04 6.93
CA THR A 329 13.15 -5.08 7.51
C THR A 329 13.93 -4.40 6.39
N GLU A 330 14.09 -3.08 6.48
CA GLU A 330 14.87 -2.28 5.54
C GLU A 330 15.85 -1.38 6.28
N TYR A 331 17.09 -1.37 5.82
CA TYR A 331 18.08 -0.38 6.23
C TYR A 331 18.10 0.76 5.22
N ARG A 332 17.79 1.98 5.68
CA ARG A 332 17.74 3.19 4.85
C ARG A 332 18.88 4.12 5.24
N ARG A 333 19.78 4.38 4.31
CA ARG A 333 20.86 5.36 4.48
C ARG A 333 20.95 6.32 3.31
N ASP A 334 21.40 7.54 3.58
CA ASP A 334 21.90 8.42 2.53
C ASP A 334 23.23 7.88 2.00
N ILE A 335 23.39 7.95 0.68
CA ILE A 335 24.57 7.40 -0.02
C ILE A 335 25.65 8.49 -0.23
N THR A 336 25.26 9.76 -0.16
CA THR A 336 26.13 10.94 -0.37
C THR A 336 25.93 11.96 0.73
#